data_AF-A0A496VD14-F1
#
_entry.id   AF-A0A496VD14-F1
#
_cell.length_a   1.000
_cell.length_b   1.000
_cell.length_c   1.000
_cell.angle_alpha   90.00
_cell.angle_beta   90.00
_cell.angle_gamma   90.00
#
_symmetry.space_group_name_H-M   'P 1'
#
loop_
_entity.id
_entity.type
_entity.pdbx_description
1 polymer ?
#
loop_
_entity_poly.entity_id
_entity_poly.type
_entity_poly.pdbx_seq_one_letter_code
_entity_poly.pdbx_strand_id
1 'polypeptide(L)'
;MTSVSGPFLIVTSTEKSTKENKLLISWLIKDMMIFYLNSSHIYIDKALLANYRNETQPVSKVGILLSYYADFILKTLKNILTKMKKGEIPAIHDFYLKMFHLSKPTLFYDIILIDEAQDLSSVMLDVLKIQKASRIFVGDTFQQIYAFRYAINALDKIDCLEYSLTQTFRFGDPLARKIAKIVNRGYSILNDKSHFLKINGTDKNTEIIHSLGGDGQQIAVISRSVLKLFKEIANYLSGELKFYFEGGYDSYGFMNARVLSVFYLYQENYDKINDKFIKRFSRFISLRDFAKASQNRQLLNTCELVQTYREDLFDINQKIKQRLVSKETADVIFT
;
A
#
# COMPACT_ATOMS: atom_id res chain seq x y z
N MET A 1 26.07 -41.16 -17.54
CA MET A 1 24.63 -40.97 -17.27
C MET A 1 24.42 -39.56 -16.75
N THR A 2 23.75 -38.76 -17.58
CA THR A 2 23.03 -37.50 -17.31
C THR A 2 23.72 -36.40 -16.50
N SER A 3 24.48 -35.57 -17.20
CA SER A 3 24.72 -34.16 -16.87
C SER A 3 23.42 -33.36 -17.05
N VAL A 4 22.93 -32.73 -15.98
CA VAL A 4 21.81 -31.77 -16.05
C VAL A 4 22.40 -30.39 -16.35
N SER A 5 22.44 -30.05 -17.63
CA SER A 5 22.68 -28.68 -18.12
C SER A 5 21.43 -27.84 -17.86
N GLY A 6 21.47 -26.95 -16.87
CA GLY A 6 20.45 -25.92 -16.68
C GLY A 6 20.41 -24.93 -17.84
N PRO A 7 19.27 -24.27 -18.10
CA PRO A 7 19.15 -23.37 -19.23
C PRO A 7 19.96 -22.10 -18.95
N PHE A 8 21.13 -21.99 -19.58
CA PHE A 8 21.80 -20.72 -19.77
C PHE A 8 20.94 -19.85 -20.68
N LEU A 9 20.14 -18.96 -20.08
CA LEU A 9 19.52 -17.85 -20.79
C LEU A 9 20.65 -16.88 -21.20
N ILE A 10 21.16 -17.09 -22.41
CA ILE A 10 22.02 -16.14 -23.11
C ILE A 10 21.16 -14.91 -23.41
N VAL A 11 21.26 -13.89 -22.55
CA VAL A 11 20.76 -12.55 -22.86
C VAL A 11 21.73 -11.96 -23.89
N THR A 12 21.33 -11.97 -25.15
CA THR A 12 22.11 -11.40 -26.25
C THR A 12 22.27 -9.89 -26.05
N SER A 13 23.37 -9.36 -26.57
CA SER A 13 23.81 -7.95 -26.53
C SER A 13 22.88 -6.94 -27.24
N THR A 14 21.62 -7.31 -27.47
CA THR A 14 20.60 -6.56 -28.21
C THR A 14 19.58 -5.83 -27.33
N GLU A 15 19.61 -5.97 -26.00
CA GLU A 15 18.86 -5.07 -25.10
C GLU A 15 19.55 -3.70 -24.97
N LYS A 16 19.66 -2.95 -26.07
CA LYS A 16 19.81 -1.49 -26.00
C LYS A 16 18.67 -0.96 -25.11
N SER A 17 19.04 -0.22 -24.06
CA SER A 17 18.13 0.32 -23.05
C SER A 17 16.91 1.03 -23.68
N THR A 18 15.80 0.31 -23.80
CA THR A 18 14.53 0.85 -24.29
C THR A 18 14.04 1.93 -23.32
N LYS A 19 13.25 2.90 -23.81
CA LYS A 19 12.65 3.95 -22.96
C LYS A 19 11.90 3.35 -21.76
N GLU A 20 11.25 2.21 -21.96
CA GLU A 20 10.53 1.45 -20.93
C GLU A 20 11.48 0.86 -19.89
N ASN A 21 12.60 0.27 -20.31
CA ASN A 21 13.62 -0.25 -19.38
C ASN A 21 14.23 0.88 -18.55
N LYS A 22 14.50 2.05 -19.13
CA LYS A 22 14.98 3.23 -18.37
C LYS A 22 14.01 3.65 -17.28
N LEU A 23 12.71 3.62 -17.57
CA LEU A 23 11.68 3.99 -16.60
C LEU A 23 11.58 2.96 -15.47
N LEU A 24 11.65 1.66 -15.79
CA LEU A 24 11.69 0.59 -14.80
C LEU A 24 12.93 0.67 -13.92
N ILE A 25 14.11 0.93 -14.49
CA ILE A 25 15.35 1.12 -13.71
C ILE A 25 15.22 2.34 -12.80
N SER A 26 14.66 3.45 -13.29
CA SER A 26 14.43 4.65 -12.48
C SER A 26 13.47 4.39 -11.32
N TRP A 27 12.40 3.65 -11.57
CA TRP A 27 11.49 3.19 -10.52
C TRP A 27 12.20 2.28 -9.52
N LEU A 28 12.98 1.31 -9.99
CA LEU A 28 13.71 0.37 -9.14
C LEU A 28 14.69 1.07 -8.21
N ILE A 29 15.40 2.11 -8.69
CA ILE A 29 16.27 2.93 -7.84
C ILE A 29 15.46 3.63 -6.75
N LYS A 30 14.29 4.20 -7.08
CA LYS A 30 13.41 4.85 -6.11
C LYS A 30 12.87 3.84 -5.09
N ASP A 31 12.41 2.69 -5.56
CA ASP A 31 11.82 1.63 -4.74
C ASP A 31 12.87 1.08 -3.76
N MET A 32 14.06 0.75 -4.27
CA MET A 32 15.19 0.30 -3.47
C MET A 32 15.70 1.37 -2.48
N MET A 33 15.59 2.66 -2.82
CA MET A 33 15.86 3.73 -1.87
C MET A 33 14.86 3.71 -0.70
N ILE A 34 13.56 3.62 -0.98
CA ILE A 34 12.52 3.54 0.06
C ILE A 34 12.74 2.28 0.91
N PHE A 35 13.08 1.15 0.29
CA PHE A 35 13.44 -0.08 0.98
C PHE A 35 14.61 0.13 1.93
N TYR A 36 15.72 0.67 1.43
CA TYR A 36 16.90 0.93 2.27
C TYR A 36 16.57 1.82 3.46
N LEU A 37 15.85 2.93 3.24
CA LEU A 37 15.52 3.89 4.28
C LEU A 37 14.61 3.30 5.37
N ASN A 38 13.78 2.32 5.04
CA ASN A 38 12.90 1.62 5.99
C ASN A 38 13.48 0.27 6.50
N SER A 39 14.65 -0.13 5.98
CA SER A 39 15.36 -1.35 6.37
C SER A 39 16.29 -1.14 7.57
N SER A 40 16.65 -2.20 8.31
CA SER A 40 17.73 -2.16 9.31
C SER A 40 19.15 -2.19 8.69
N HIS A 41 19.30 -2.27 7.36
CA HIS A 41 20.61 -2.34 6.70
C HIS A 41 21.43 -1.08 6.93
N ILE A 42 22.67 -1.25 7.35
CA ILE A 42 23.61 -0.13 7.52
C ILE A 42 24.25 0.24 6.17
N TYR A 43 24.76 -0.76 5.46
CA TYR A 43 25.55 -0.58 4.25
C TYR A 43 24.71 -0.68 2.98
N ILE A 44 25.12 0.06 1.96
CA ILE A 44 24.56 -0.03 0.60
C ILE A 44 25.49 -0.91 -0.23
N ASP A 45 25.19 -2.21 -0.26
CA ASP A 45 26.04 -3.24 -0.84
C ASP A 45 25.21 -4.40 -1.46
N LYS A 46 25.88 -5.51 -1.77
CA LYS A 46 25.23 -6.71 -2.34
C LYS A 46 24.28 -7.40 -1.35
N ALA A 47 24.48 -7.26 -0.04
CA ALA A 47 23.58 -7.82 0.96
C ALA A 47 22.24 -7.08 0.97
N LEU A 48 22.26 -5.75 0.80
CA LEU A 48 21.05 -4.95 0.60
C LEU A 48 20.26 -5.43 -0.64
N LEU A 49 20.93 -5.68 -1.76
CA LEU A 49 20.30 -6.18 -2.99
C LEU A 49 19.66 -7.56 -2.79
N ALA A 50 20.38 -8.48 -2.14
CA ALA A 50 19.88 -9.82 -1.88
C ALA A 50 18.64 -9.78 -0.98
N ASN A 51 18.67 -8.96 0.07
CA ASN A 51 17.54 -8.80 0.97
C ASN A 51 16.34 -8.16 0.24
N TYR A 52 16.56 -7.07 -0.51
CA TYR A 52 15.52 -6.46 -1.35
C TYR A 52 14.86 -7.49 -2.27
N ARG A 53 15.66 -8.34 -2.93
CA ARG A 53 15.13 -9.38 -3.82
C ARG A 53 14.27 -10.41 -3.09
N ASN A 54 14.67 -10.81 -1.89
CA ASN A 54 13.94 -11.80 -1.09
C ASN A 54 12.60 -11.25 -0.58
N GLU A 55 12.60 -10.00 -0.09
CA GLU A 55 11.42 -9.35 0.49
C GLU A 55 10.41 -8.91 -0.58
N THR A 56 10.89 -8.38 -1.71
CA THR A 56 9.99 -7.82 -2.75
C THR A 56 9.54 -8.82 -3.80
N GLN A 57 10.24 -9.96 -3.92
CA GLN A 57 9.97 -10.99 -4.92
C GLN A 57 9.67 -10.39 -6.31
N PRO A 58 10.62 -9.64 -6.91
CA PRO A 58 10.36 -8.88 -8.12
C PRO A 58 10.00 -9.82 -9.27
N VAL A 59 9.10 -9.36 -10.14
CA VAL A 59 8.76 -10.13 -11.36
C VAL A 59 10.00 -10.35 -12.24
N SER A 60 9.99 -11.40 -13.06
CA SER A 60 11.16 -11.85 -13.83
C SER A 60 11.88 -10.73 -14.57
N LYS A 61 11.15 -9.85 -15.28
CA LYS A 61 11.73 -8.70 -16.00
C LYS A 61 12.49 -7.75 -15.06
N VAL A 62 11.90 -7.41 -13.91
CA VAL A 62 12.55 -6.55 -12.91
C VAL A 62 13.73 -7.27 -12.26
N GLY A 63 13.61 -8.57 -11.98
CA GLY A 63 14.71 -9.38 -11.43
C GLY A 63 15.94 -9.44 -12.35
N ILE A 64 15.73 -9.51 -13.67
CA ILE A 64 16.81 -9.44 -14.67
C ILE A 64 17.47 -8.06 -14.64
N LEU A 65 16.67 -6.98 -14.68
CA LEU A 65 17.20 -5.60 -14.63
C LEU A 65 17.96 -5.33 -13.31
N LEU A 66 17.44 -5.81 -12.17
CA LEU A 66 18.09 -5.69 -10.88
C LEU A 66 19.48 -6.35 -10.88
N SER A 67 19.58 -7.55 -11.44
CA SER A 67 20.85 -8.28 -11.54
C SER A 67 21.82 -7.58 -12.49
N TYR A 68 21.35 -7.16 -13.67
CA TYR A 68 22.19 -6.56 -14.70
C TYR A 68 22.70 -5.16 -14.32
N TYR A 69 21.87 -4.35 -13.66
CA TYR A 69 22.21 -2.97 -13.27
C TYR A 69 22.60 -2.83 -11.79
N ALA A 70 22.92 -3.91 -11.09
CA ALA A 70 23.19 -3.93 -9.64
C ALA A 70 24.17 -2.84 -9.19
N ASP A 71 25.36 -2.79 -9.77
CA ASP A 71 26.40 -1.83 -9.39
C ASP A 71 26.00 -0.39 -9.69
N PHE A 72 25.33 -0.17 -10.83
CA PHE A 72 24.81 1.14 -11.21
C PHE A 72 23.74 1.63 -10.22
N ILE A 73 22.82 0.76 -9.81
CA ILE A 73 21.75 1.07 -8.85
C ILE A 73 22.37 1.42 -7.49
N LEU A 74 23.28 0.59 -6.97
CA LEU A 74 23.95 0.84 -5.68
C LEU A 74 24.74 2.15 -5.68
N LYS A 75 25.48 2.43 -6.75
CA LYS A 75 26.24 3.69 -6.91
C LYS A 75 25.30 4.89 -6.96
N THR A 76 24.20 4.77 -7.71
CA THR A 76 23.22 5.85 -7.84
C THR A 76 22.51 6.13 -6.52
N LEU A 77 22.12 5.08 -5.79
CA LEU A 77 21.52 5.19 -4.46
C LEU A 77 22.44 5.92 -3.48
N LYS A 78 23.72 5.52 -3.39
CA LYS A 78 24.73 6.20 -2.56
C LYS A 78 24.84 7.69 -2.91
N ASN A 79 24.87 8.01 -4.20
CA ASN A 79 24.96 9.39 -4.67
C ASN A 79 23.74 10.21 -4.23
N ILE A 80 22.51 9.70 -4.46
CA ILE A 80 21.27 10.39 -4.06
C ILE A 80 21.27 10.68 -2.55
N LEU A 81 21.56 9.68 -1.72
CA LEU A 81 21.57 9.86 -0.27
C LEU A 81 22.69 10.80 0.20
N THR A 82 23.85 10.79 -0.46
CA THR A 82 24.94 11.74 -0.18
C THR A 82 24.50 13.17 -0.48
N LYS A 83 23.81 13.39 -1.60
CA LYS A 83 23.26 14.69 -1.96
C LYS A 83 22.22 15.18 -0.95
N MET A 84 21.33 14.29 -0.48
CA MET A 84 20.40 14.61 0.61
C MET A 84 21.15 15.01 1.88
N LYS A 85 22.17 14.24 2.27
CA LYS A 85 23.00 14.51 3.46
C LYS A 85 23.71 15.86 3.39
N LYS A 86 24.19 16.25 2.21
CA LYS A 86 24.88 17.52 1.96
C LYS A 86 23.93 18.71 1.76
N GLY A 87 22.61 18.48 1.72
CA GLY A 87 21.63 19.52 1.41
C GLY A 87 21.63 19.97 -0.06
N GLU A 88 22.28 19.22 -0.96
CA GLU A 88 22.29 19.52 -2.40
C GLU A 88 20.93 19.23 -3.06
N ILE A 89 20.15 18.34 -2.46
CA ILE A 89 18.76 18.05 -2.83
C ILE A 89 17.90 17.93 -1.55
N PRO A 90 16.58 18.19 -1.62
CA PRO A 90 15.69 18.00 -0.49
C PRO A 90 15.72 16.57 0.04
N ALA A 91 15.85 16.43 1.36
CA ALA A 91 15.70 15.15 2.04
C ALA A 91 14.21 14.82 2.24
N ILE A 92 13.87 13.54 2.10
CA ILE A 92 12.52 13.01 2.37
C ILE A 92 12.42 12.56 3.84
N HIS A 93 11.20 12.45 4.38
CA HIS A 93 11.01 12.11 5.80
C HIS A 93 11.74 10.82 6.25
N ASP A 94 11.72 9.79 5.41
CA ASP A 94 12.37 8.50 5.69
C ASP A 94 13.89 8.62 5.77
N PHE A 95 14.46 9.64 5.10
CA PHE A 95 15.89 9.94 5.21
C PHE A 95 16.27 10.36 6.62
N TYR A 96 15.46 11.21 7.28
CA TYR A 96 15.75 11.65 8.65
C TYR A 96 15.72 10.47 9.62
N LEU A 97 14.73 9.60 9.50
CA LEU A 97 14.63 8.39 10.32
C LEU A 97 15.83 7.47 10.09
N LYS A 98 16.27 7.29 8.83
CA LYS A 98 17.46 6.49 8.53
C LYS A 98 18.73 7.10 9.11
N MET A 99 18.89 8.42 9.03
CA MET A 99 20.04 9.10 9.64
C MET A 99 20.03 9.01 11.17
N PHE A 100 18.85 9.11 11.78
CA PHE A 100 18.66 8.87 13.21
C PHE A 100 19.08 7.44 13.57
N HIS A 101 18.61 6.43 12.83
CA HIS A 101 19.05 5.04 13.00
C HIS A 101 20.57 4.87 12.88
N LEU A 102 21.19 5.43 11.85
CA LEU A 102 22.63 5.33 11.61
C LEU A 102 23.47 6.06 12.68
N SER A 103 22.92 7.06 13.37
CA SER A 103 23.59 7.71 14.50
C SER A 103 23.69 6.85 15.76
N LYS A 104 23.02 5.69 15.78
CA LYS A 104 22.94 4.78 16.94
C LYS A 104 22.55 5.55 18.22
N PRO A 105 21.33 6.13 18.24
CA PRO A 105 20.94 7.05 19.28
C PRO A 105 20.78 6.28 20.60
N THR A 106 21.15 6.94 21.70
CA THR A 106 20.85 6.47 23.05
C THR A 106 19.68 7.28 23.58
N LEU A 107 18.58 6.61 23.87
CA LEU A 107 17.40 7.20 24.50
C LEU A 107 17.50 7.02 26.01
N PHE A 108 17.52 8.14 26.75
CA PHE A 108 17.64 8.15 28.21
C PHE A 108 16.29 7.97 28.88
N TYR A 109 15.64 6.83 28.64
CA TYR A 109 14.37 6.45 29.26
C TYR A 109 14.47 5.05 29.86
N ASP A 110 13.87 4.85 31.02
CA ASP A 110 13.79 3.52 31.65
C ASP A 110 12.73 2.64 30.98
N ILE A 111 11.67 3.27 30.45
CA ILE A 111 10.53 2.61 29.80
C ILE A 111 10.20 3.34 28.50
N ILE A 112 10.00 2.57 27.41
CA ILE A 112 9.51 3.05 26.13
C ILE A 112 8.19 2.35 25.84
N LEU A 113 7.13 3.14 25.66
CA LEU A 113 5.80 2.68 25.27
C LEU A 113 5.63 2.91 23.77
N ILE A 114 5.26 1.85 23.04
CA ILE A 114 5.03 1.90 21.61
C ILE A 114 3.59 1.50 21.35
N ASP A 115 2.83 2.44 20.81
CA ASP A 115 1.48 2.19 20.29
C ASP A 115 1.53 1.89 18.78
N GLU A 116 0.50 1.24 18.26
CA GLU A 116 0.40 0.81 16.86
C GLU A 116 1.65 0.05 16.37
N ALA A 117 2.19 -0.82 17.24
CA ALA A 117 3.47 -1.48 17.02
C ALA A 117 3.50 -2.35 15.74
N GLN A 118 2.33 -2.78 15.22
CA GLN A 118 2.23 -3.49 13.95
C GLN A 118 2.71 -2.67 12.73
N ASP A 119 2.74 -1.35 12.83
CA ASP A 119 3.15 -0.46 11.73
C ASP A 119 4.64 -0.05 11.80
N LEU A 120 5.38 -0.57 12.77
CA LEU A 120 6.82 -0.31 12.87
C LEU A 120 7.57 -0.87 11.65
N SER A 121 8.41 -0.03 11.04
CA SER A 121 9.36 -0.48 10.04
C SER A 121 10.60 -1.09 10.70
N SER A 122 11.35 -1.90 9.95
CA SER A 122 12.54 -2.57 10.52
C SER A 122 13.63 -1.61 10.98
N VAL A 123 13.74 -0.42 10.38
CA VAL A 123 14.63 0.66 10.84
C VAL A 123 14.22 1.17 12.23
N MET A 124 12.92 1.32 12.50
CA MET A 124 12.42 1.75 13.81
C MET A 124 12.65 0.67 14.86
N LEU A 125 12.36 -0.59 14.52
CA LEU A 125 12.63 -1.72 15.41
C LEU A 125 14.11 -1.82 15.79
N ASP A 126 15.02 -1.61 14.84
CA ASP A 126 16.46 -1.68 15.13
C ASP A 126 16.90 -0.55 16.08
N VAL A 127 16.33 0.65 15.93
CA VAL A 127 16.54 1.74 16.90
C VAL A 127 16.04 1.35 18.29
N LEU A 128 14.85 0.75 18.41
CA LEU A 128 14.29 0.33 19.70
C LEU A 128 15.08 -0.84 20.31
N LYS A 129 15.61 -1.74 19.47
CA LYS A 129 16.34 -2.94 19.90
C LYS A 129 17.62 -2.61 20.66
N ILE A 130 18.34 -1.56 20.26
CA ILE A 130 19.60 -1.14 20.87
C ILE A 130 19.43 -0.34 22.18
N GLN A 131 18.21 0.05 22.54
CA GLN A 131 17.97 0.86 23.74
C GLN A 131 18.09 0.03 25.02
N LYS A 132 18.72 0.62 26.04
CA LYS A 132 18.81 0.05 27.40
C LYS A 132 17.56 0.45 28.21
N ALA A 133 16.40 0.06 27.72
CA ALA A 133 15.10 0.41 28.31
C ALA A 133 14.16 -0.80 28.28
N SER A 134 13.23 -0.85 29.24
CA SER A 134 12.06 -1.73 29.15
C SER A 134 11.17 -1.24 28.01
N ARG A 135 10.64 -2.15 27.20
CA ARG A 135 9.82 -1.81 26.03
C ARG A 135 8.47 -2.48 26.14
N ILE A 136 7.41 -1.71 25.95
CA ILE A 136 6.03 -2.21 25.91
C ILE A 136 5.48 -1.90 24.53
N PHE A 137 5.10 -2.95 23.80
CA PHE A 137 4.53 -2.84 22.47
C PHE A 137 3.03 -3.14 22.57
N VAL A 138 2.22 -2.22 22.06
CA VAL A 138 0.77 -2.35 21.96
C VAL A 138 0.42 -2.26 20.48
N GLY A 139 -0.42 -3.16 19.99
CA GLY A 139 -0.80 -3.21 18.59
C GLY A 139 -1.71 -4.38 18.27
N ASP A 140 -2.12 -4.47 17.01
CA ASP A 140 -2.99 -5.52 16.49
C ASP A 140 -2.46 -6.00 15.13
N THR A 141 -2.04 -7.26 15.05
CA THR A 141 -1.53 -7.88 13.81
C THR A 141 -2.58 -7.91 12.71
N PHE A 142 -3.88 -7.92 13.04
CA PHE A 142 -4.97 -7.87 12.06
C PHE A 142 -5.20 -6.48 11.48
N GLN A 143 -4.61 -5.42 12.06
CA GLN A 143 -4.78 -4.02 11.63
C GLN A 143 -3.57 -3.45 10.88
N GLN A 144 -2.60 -4.29 10.50
CA GLN A 144 -1.46 -3.82 9.70
C GLN A 144 -1.91 -3.42 8.28
N ILE A 145 -1.90 -2.11 7.99
CA ILE A 145 -2.29 -1.56 6.67
C ILE A 145 -1.14 -0.88 5.93
N TYR A 146 -0.01 -0.63 6.59
CA TYR A 146 1.15 0.07 6.01
C TYR A 146 2.25 -0.83 5.43
N ALA A 147 1.93 -2.10 5.11
CA ALA A 147 2.87 -3.06 4.54
C ALA A 147 3.60 -2.57 3.26
N PHE A 148 2.99 -1.64 2.51
CA PHE A 148 3.61 -1.03 1.33
C PHE A 148 4.87 -0.21 1.62
N ARG A 149 5.18 0.09 2.89
CA ARG A 149 6.41 0.76 3.33
C ARG A 149 7.52 -0.21 3.74
N TYR A 150 7.40 -1.49 3.37
CA TYR A 150 8.25 -2.57 3.89
C TYR A 150 8.16 -2.67 5.43
N ALA A 151 7.01 -2.25 5.98
CA ALA A 151 6.66 -2.56 7.35
C ALA A 151 6.52 -4.08 7.42
N ILE A 152 7.38 -4.68 8.23
CA ILE A 152 7.35 -6.10 8.53
C ILE A 152 6.29 -6.27 9.62
N ASN A 153 5.61 -7.41 9.73
CA ASN A 153 4.83 -7.68 10.95
C ASN A 153 5.81 -7.68 12.14
N ALA A 154 5.89 -6.53 12.79
CA ALA A 154 6.90 -6.21 13.77
C ALA A 154 6.70 -7.05 15.02
N LEU A 155 5.43 -7.26 15.38
CA LEU A 155 5.00 -8.05 16.53
C LEU A 155 5.54 -9.48 16.45
N ASP A 156 5.51 -10.12 15.28
CA ASP A 156 6.06 -11.49 15.09
C ASP A 156 7.59 -11.59 15.25
N LYS A 157 8.30 -10.46 15.17
CA LYS A 157 9.78 -10.39 15.23
C LYS A 157 10.32 -9.82 16.54
N ILE A 158 9.43 -9.44 17.45
CA ILE A 158 9.81 -8.96 18.78
C ILE A 158 9.80 -10.16 19.72
N ASP A 159 10.96 -10.44 20.29
CA ASP A 159 11.09 -11.44 21.36
C ASP A 159 10.68 -10.77 22.68
N CYS A 160 9.40 -10.93 23.06
CA CYS A 160 8.83 -10.39 24.29
C CYS A 160 7.73 -11.30 24.87
N LEU A 161 7.40 -11.08 26.15
CA LEU A 161 6.20 -11.66 26.74
C LEU A 161 4.96 -11.09 26.05
N GLU A 162 4.11 -11.98 25.53
CA GLU A 162 2.88 -11.61 24.82
C GLU A 162 1.66 -11.74 25.73
N TYR A 163 0.78 -10.73 25.71
CA TYR A 163 -0.50 -10.73 26.41
C TYR A 163 -1.60 -10.30 25.45
N SER A 164 -2.62 -11.13 25.26
CA SER A 164 -3.73 -10.83 24.36
C SER A 164 -4.89 -10.15 25.09
N LEU A 165 -5.33 -9.00 24.59
CA LEU A 165 -6.56 -8.33 25.02
C LEU A 165 -7.72 -8.77 24.12
N THR A 166 -8.55 -9.70 24.60
CA THR A 166 -9.64 -10.30 23.80
C THR A 166 -11.00 -9.66 24.08
N GLN A 167 -11.13 -8.79 25.07
CA GLN A 167 -12.38 -8.09 25.37
C GLN A 167 -12.46 -6.78 24.59
N THR A 168 -13.49 -6.62 23.76
CA THR A 168 -13.82 -5.30 23.16
C THR A 168 -14.86 -4.58 23.99
N PHE A 169 -14.68 -3.26 24.09
CA PHE A 169 -15.62 -2.33 24.72
C PHE A 169 -16.45 -1.53 23.70
N ARG A 170 -16.24 -1.78 22.40
CA ARG A 170 -16.85 -1.00 21.31
C ARG A 170 -18.25 -1.50 20.91
N PHE A 171 -18.49 -2.80 21.01
CA PHE A 171 -19.73 -3.43 20.55
C PHE A 171 -20.08 -4.67 21.37
N GLY A 172 -21.30 -5.17 21.18
CA GLY A 172 -21.87 -6.33 21.84
C GLY A 172 -21.29 -7.65 21.37
N ASP A 173 -21.38 -8.65 22.24
CA ASP A 173 -20.88 -10.01 21.96
C ASP A 173 -21.43 -10.68 20.68
N PRO A 174 -22.69 -10.47 20.26
CA PRO A 174 -23.18 -11.01 18.99
C PRO A 174 -22.32 -10.58 17.78
N LEU A 175 -21.91 -9.31 17.72
CA LEU A 175 -21.07 -8.80 16.64
C LEU A 175 -19.63 -9.34 16.75
N ALA A 176 -19.08 -9.42 17.96
CA ALA A 176 -17.76 -10.02 18.21
C ALA A 176 -17.68 -11.45 17.67
N ARG A 177 -18.65 -12.30 18.01
CA ARG A 177 -18.73 -13.68 17.51
C ARG A 177 -18.87 -13.75 15.98
N LYS A 178 -19.66 -12.86 15.37
CA LYS A 178 -19.79 -12.82 13.90
C LYS A 178 -18.48 -12.44 13.22
N ILE A 179 -17.79 -11.42 13.73
CA ILE A 179 -16.48 -10.99 13.21
C ILE A 179 -15.46 -12.13 13.35
N ALA A 180 -15.36 -12.74 14.53
CA ALA A 180 -14.47 -13.89 14.78
C ALA A 180 -14.75 -15.02 13.79
N LYS A 181 -16.01 -15.38 13.58
CA LYS A 181 -16.40 -16.43 12.62
C LYS A 181 -15.97 -16.11 11.19
N ILE A 182 -16.15 -14.88 10.73
CA ILE A 182 -15.78 -14.45 9.37
C ILE A 182 -14.26 -14.47 9.20
N VAL A 183 -13.53 -13.86 10.14
CA VAL A 183 -12.06 -13.80 10.12
C VAL A 183 -11.46 -15.21 10.19
N ASN A 184 -11.91 -16.04 11.13
CA ASN A 184 -11.39 -17.40 11.32
C ASN A 184 -11.73 -18.34 10.15
N ARG A 185 -12.83 -18.09 9.43
CA ARG A 185 -13.10 -18.79 8.16
C ARG A 185 -12.04 -18.47 7.11
N GLY A 186 -11.61 -17.21 7.00
CA GLY A 186 -10.51 -16.81 6.10
C GLY A 186 -9.22 -17.56 6.44
N TYR A 187 -8.83 -17.56 7.71
CA TYR A 187 -7.65 -18.29 8.18
C TYR A 187 -7.76 -19.81 8.04
N SER A 188 -8.96 -20.37 8.16
CA SER A 188 -9.20 -21.79 7.89
C SER A 188 -8.90 -22.15 6.43
N ILE A 189 -9.26 -21.28 5.48
CA ILE A 189 -8.95 -21.47 4.05
C ILE A 189 -7.44 -21.42 3.80
N LEU A 190 -6.72 -20.59 4.55
CA LEU A 190 -5.26 -20.47 4.49
C LEU A 190 -4.53 -21.57 5.27
N ASN A 191 -5.26 -22.47 5.95
CA ASN A 191 -4.72 -23.49 6.85
C ASN A 191 -3.84 -22.91 7.97
N ASP A 192 -4.18 -21.73 8.47
CA ASP A 192 -3.42 -20.98 9.46
C ASP A 192 -4.26 -20.75 10.72
N LYS A 193 -4.38 -21.80 11.55
CA LYS A 193 -5.19 -21.75 12.76
C LYS A 193 -4.54 -20.97 13.90
N SER A 194 -3.23 -20.69 13.81
CA SER A 194 -2.49 -19.86 14.77
C SER A 194 -3.10 -18.47 14.90
N HIS A 195 -3.58 -17.91 13.79
CA HIS A 195 -4.12 -16.55 13.72
C HIS A 195 -5.64 -16.48 13.89
N PHE A 196 -6.25 -17.46 14.57
CA PHE A 196 -7.67 -17.37 14.87
C PHE A 196 -7.94 -16.24 15.87
N LEU A 197 -8.74 -15.27 15.44
CA LEU A 197 -9.24 -14.17 16.25
C LEU A 197 -10.10 -14.70 17.39
N LYS A 198 -9.69 -14.37 18.62
CA LYS A 198 -10.42 -14.60 19.86
C LYS A 198 -10.87 -13.24 20.39
N ILE A 199 -12.16 -12.97 20.33
CA ILE A 199 -12.74 -11.70 20.75
C ILE A 199 -14.10 -11.91 21.42
N ASN A 200 -14.31 -11.25 22.56
CA ASN A 200 -15.56 -11.19 23.30
C ASN A 200 -16.07 -9.76 23.30
N GLY A 201 -17.39 -9.57 23.12
CA GLY A 201 -17.99 -8.24 23.17
C GLY A 201 -18.54 -7.88 24.54
N THR A 202 -19.08 -6.67 24.66
CA THR A 202 -19.80 -6.23 25.86
C THR A 202 -21.17 -6.91 25.97
N ASP A 203 -21.82 -6.77 27.13
CA ASP A 203 -23.20 -7.23 27.35
C ASP A 203 -24.26 -6.39 26.60
N LYS A 204 -23.85 -5.32 25.92
CA LYS A 204 -24.76 -4.51 25.10
C LYS A 204 -25.29 -5.35 23.94
N ASN A 205 -26.59 -5.23 23.65
CA ASN A 205 -27.13 -5.87 22.46
C ASN A 205 -26.67 -5.12 21.21
N THR A 206 -25.97 -5.81 20.30
CA THR A 206 -25.65 -5.28 18.97
C THR A 206 -26.45 -6.08 17.96
N GLU A 207 -27.45 -5.43 17.37
CA GLU A 207 -28.31 -6.05 16.39
C GLU A 207 -27.56 -6.21 15.06
N ILE A 208 -27.69 -7.40 14.47
CA ILE A 208 -27.08 -7.74 13.19
C ILE A 208 -28.20 -7.98 12.20
N ILE A 209 -28.53 -6.96 11.43
CA ILE A 209 -29.55 -7.05 10.39
C ILE A 209 -28.94 -7.60 9.08
N HIS A 210 -29.72 -8.39 8.35
CA HIS A 210 -29.34 -9.01 7.07
C HIS A 210 -29.91 -8.28 5.85
N SER A 211 -30.82 -7.34 6.10
CA SER A 211 -31.42 -6.44 5.13
C SER A 211 -31.69 -5.12 5.85
N LEU A 212 -31.44 -4.00 5.18
CA LEU A 212 -31.86 -2.70 5.67
C LEU A 212 -33.39 -2.70 5.68
N GLY A 213 -33.98 -2.62 6.87
CA GLY A 213 -35.42 -2.61 7.05
C GLY A 213 -35.92 -1.17 7.02
N GLY A 214 -36.44 -0.74 5.87
CA GLY A 214 -37.20 0.50 5.71
C GLY A 214 -36.51 1.57 4.86
N ASP A 215 -37.34 2.37 4.16
CA ASP A 215 -36.94 3.62 3.53
C ASP A 215 -36.45 4.61 4.60
N GLY A 216 -35.35 5.33 4.31
CA GLY A 216 -34.89 6.46 5.13
C GLY A 216 -33.80 6.17 6.19
N GLN A 217 -33.22 4.97 6.24
CA GLN A 217 -32.01 4.73 7.05
C GLN A 217 -30.75 5.12 6.29
N GLN A 218 -29.88 5.90 6.94
CA GLN A 218 -28.57 6.25 6.43
C GLN A 218 -27.65 5.03 6.39
N ILE A 219 -27.01 4.78 5.25
CA ILE A 219 -26.15 3.63 5.00
C ILE A 219 -24.69 4.08 4.94
N ALA A 220 -23.78 3.35 5.58
CA ALA A 220 -22.34 3.53 5.38
C ALA A 220 -21.77 2.44 4.46
N VAL A 221 -21.13 2.85 3.36
CA VAL A 221 -20.45 1.97 2.40
C VAL A 221 -18.94 2.12 2.59
N ILE A 222 -18.29 1.01 2.95
CA ILE A 222 -16.85 0.94 3.20
C ILE A 222 -16.20 0.07 2.13
N SER A 223 -15.13 0.57 1.50
CA SER A 223 -14.42 -0.19 0.46
C SER A 223 -12.91 -0.21 0.61
N ARG A 224 -12.29 -1.35 0.31
CA ARG A 224 -10.81 -1.49 0.33
C ARG A 224 -10.10 -0.77 -0.82
N SER A 225 -10.82 -0.33 -1.86
CA SER A 225 -10.20 0.40 -2.96
C SER A 225 -11.15 1.42 -3.57
N VAL A 226 -10.58 2.52 -4.05
CA VAL A 226 -11.29 3.57 -4.80
C VAL A 226 -12.08 2.98 -5.97
N LEU A 227 -11.52 2.01 -6.69
CA LEU A 227 -12.21 1.33 -7.78
C LEU A 227 -13.47 0.57 -7.32
N LYS A 228 -13.37 -0.18 -6.22
CA LYS A 228 -14.52 -0.91 -5.67
C LYS A 228 -15.56 0.06 -5.12
N LEU A 229 -15.13 1.14 -4.47
CA LEU A 229 -16.03 2.19 -4.02
C LEU A 229 -16.80 2.80 -5.19
N PHE A 230 -16.10 3.11 -6.29
CA PHE A 230 -16.72 3.63 -7.51
C PHE A 230 -17.72 2.63 -8.13
N LYS A 231 -17.40 1.33 -8.11
CA LYS A 231 -18.32 0.25 -8.50
C LYS A 231 -19.58 0.24 -7.65
N GLU A 232 -19.44 0.36 -6.33
CA GLU A 232 -20.60 0.41 -5.43
C GLU A 232 -21.43 1.68 -5.64
N ILE A 233 -20.78 2.85 -5.80
CA ILE A 233 -21.49 4.11 -6.07
C ILE A 233 -22.37 3.97 -7.31
N ALA A 234 -21.86 3.35 -8.38
CA ALA A 234 -22.62 3.15 -9.61
C ALA A 234 -23.94 2.38 -9.39
N ASN A 235 -24.01 1.48 -8.41
CA ASN A 235 -25.23 0.75 -8.06
C ASN A 235 -26.30 1.67 -7.42
N TYR A 236 -25.90 2.76 -6.76
CA TYR A 236 -26.80 3.73 -6.14
C TYR A 236 -27.22 4.87 -7.08
N LEU A 237 -26.64 4.95 -8.28
CA LEU A 237 -26.94 6.02 -9.24
C LEU A 237 -28.28 5.86 -9.97
N SER A 238 -28.87 4.66 -9.94
CA SER A 238 -30.17 4.36 -10.55
C SER A 238 -31.35 5.03 -9.83
N GLY A 239 -31.21 5.36 -8.54
CA GLY A 239 -32.22 6.07 -7.73
C GLY A 239 -31.90 7.55 -7.52
N GLU A 240 -32.58 8.18 -6.55
CA GLU A 240 -32.42 9.60 -6.17
C GLU A 240 -31.63 9.81 -4.87
N LEU A 241 -30.93 8.77 -4.40
CA LEU A 241 -30.21 8.79 -3.14
C LEU A 241 -29.13 9.88 -3.11
N LYS A 242 -29.07 10.58 -1.98
CA LYS A 242 -28.11 11.64 -1.68
C LYS A 242 -26.86 11.06 -1.02
N PHE A 243 -25.72 11.65 -1.36
CA PHE A 243 -24.41 11.09 -1.02
C PHE A 243 -23.61 12.03 -0.13
N TYR A 244 -22.82 11.43 0.75
CA TYR A 244 -21.76 12.09 1.50
C TYR A 244 -20.49 11.26 1.42
N PHE A 245 -19.34 11.93 1.40
CA PHE A 245 -18.02 11.32 1.31
C PHE A 245 -17.19 11.79 2.50
N GLU A 246 -16.77 10.87 3.36
CA GLU A 246 -15.91 11.20 4.50
C GLU A 246 -14.58 11.78 4.03
N GLY A 247 -14.16 12.91 4.62
CA GLY A 247 -12.97 13.64 4.14
C GLY A 247 -13.17 14.41 2.82
N GLY A 248 -14.39 14.43 2.27
CA GLY A 248 -14.77 15.19 1.08
C GLY A 248 -14.56 14.43 -0.24
N TYR A 249 -15.45 14.65 -1.20
CA TYR A 249 -15.49 13.94 -2.48
C TYR A 249 -14.16 13.99 -3.26
N ASP A 250 -13.51 15.15 -3.30
CA ASP A 250 -12.28 15.33 -4.09
C ASP A 250 -11.10 14.51 -3.53
N SER A 251 -11.13 14.13 -2.25
CA SER A 251 -10.07 13.34 -1.60
C SER A 251 -9.96 11.91 -2.18
N TYR A 252 -11.07 11.37 -2.71
CA TYR A 252 -11.11 10.04 -3.34
C TYR A 252 -10.44 10.01 -4.71
N GLY A 253 -10.23 11.18 -5.32
CA GLY A 253 -9.42 11.33 -6.51
C GLY A 253 -9.97 10.64 -7.77
N PHE A 254 -11.29 10.36 -7.83
CA PHE A 254 -11.92 9.72 -8.99
C PHE A 254 -11.65 10.45 -10.30
N MET A 255 -11.51 11.78 -10.25
CA MET A 255 -11.24 12.64 -11.39
C MET A 255 -9.96 13.45 -11.22
N ASN A 256 -8.97 12.93 -10.47
CA ASN A 256 -7.71 13.64 -10.32
C ASN A 256 -6.93 13.72 -11.65
N ALA A 257 -5.90 14.58 -11.70
CA ALA A 257 -5.11 14.80 -12.90
C ALA A 257 -4.48 13.52 -13.48
N ARG A 258 -4.19 12.52 -12.65
CA ARG A 258 -3.64 11.23 -13.09
C ARG A 258 -4.70 10.37 -13.75
N VAL A 259 -5.90 10.23 -13.16
CA VAL A 259 -7.00 9.47 -13.76
C VAL A 259 -7.34 10.06 -15.13
N LEU A 260 -7.51 11.38 -15.22
CA LEU A 260 -7.77 12.08 -16.48
C LEU A 260 -6.66 11.84 -17.51
N SER A 261 -5.40 11.92 -17.09
CA SER A 261 -4.25 11.67 -17.98
C SER A 261 -4.21 10.23 -18.48
N VAL A 262 -4.58 9.24 -17.65
CA VAL A 262 -4.69 7.84 -18.05
C VAL A 262 -5.85 7.62 -19.00
N PHE A 263 -6.98 8.30 -18.78
CA PHE A 263 -8.12 8.32 -19.70
C PHE A 263 -7.73 8.88 -21.08
N TYR A 264 -7.06 10.03 -21.14
CA TYR A 264 -6.59 10.58 -22.41
C TYR A 264 -5.54 9.70 -23.10
N LEU A 265 -4.67 9.04 -22.33
CA LEU A 265 -3.75 8.03 -22.87
C LEU A 265 -4.50 6.81 -23.45
N TYR A 266 -5.61 6.41 -22.83
CA TYR A 266 -6.46 5.32 -23.31
C TYR A 266 -7.19 5.69 -24.61
N GLN A 267 -7.62 6.94 -24.75
CA GLN A 267 -8.26 7.48 -25.96
C GLN A 267 -7.27 7.98 -27.03
N GLU A 268 -5.96 7.76 -26.82
CA GLU A 268 -4.90 8.24 -27.72
C GLU A 268 -4.91 9.76 -27.97
N ASN A 269 -5.46 10.54 -27.02
CA ASN A 269 -5.52 11.99 -27.06
C ASN A 269 -4.35 12.60 -26.28
N TYR A 270 -3.14 12.51 -26.84
CA TYR A 270 -1.90 12.83 -26.15
C TYR A 270 -1.76 14.30 -25.73
N ASP A 271 -2.39 15.22 -26.47
CA ASP A 271 -2.30 16.66 -26.23
C ASP A 271 -2.98 17.08 -24.91
N LYS A 272 -3.97 16.31 -24.46
CA LYS A 272 -4.72 16.58 -23.21
C LYS A 272 -4.10 15.93 -21.97
N ILE A 273 -3.04 15.14 -22.12
CA ILE A 273 -2.34 14.52 -20.99
C ILE A 273 -1.60 15.63 -20.22
N ASN A 274 -1.84 15.77 -18.92
CA ASN A 274 -1.19 16.80 -18.08
C ASN A 274 -0.20 16.22 -17.06
N ASP A 275 -0.40 14.97 -16.63
CA ASP A 275 0.51 14.30 -15.70
C ASP A 275 1.86 13.97 -16.40
N LYS A 276 2.94 14.58 -15.90
CA LYS A 276 4.32 14.43 -16.44
C LYS A 276 4.82 12.98 -16.41
N PHE A 277 4.37 12.17 -15.47
CA PHE A 277 4.70 10.74 -15.40
C PHE A 277 3.94 9.98 -16.49
N ILE A 278 2.64 10.24 -16.67
CA ILE A 278 1.83 9.59 -17.71
C ILE A 278 2.31 9.93 -19.13
N LYS A 279 2.76 11.18 -19.38
CA LYS A 279 3.37 11.60 -20.67
C LYS A 279 4.57 10.75 -21.11
N ARG A 280 5.17 9.96 -20.22
CA ARG A 280 6.34 9.12 -20.56
C ARG A 280 5.94 7.89 -21.37
N PHE A 281 4.67 7.50 -21.33
CA PHE A 281 4.13 6.32 -22.02
C PHE A 281 3.53 6.73 -23.36
N SER A 282 3.84 5.97 -24.41
CA SER A 282 3.28 6.19 -25.75
C SER A 282 1.93 5.52 -25.95
N ARG A 283 1.59 4.49 -25.15
CA ARG A 283 0.34 3.74 -25.25
C ARG A 283 -0.13 3.30 -23.88
N PHE A 284 -1.44 3.15 -23.72
CA PHE A 284 -2.05 2.64 -22.49
C PHE A 284 -1.50 1.26 -22.08
N ILE A 285 -1.25 0.37 -23.06
CA ILE A 285 -0.69 -0.96 -22.77
C ILE A 285 0.69 -0.87 -22.11
N SER A 286 1.57 0.03 -22.58
CA SER A 286 2.89 0.24 -21.98
C SER A 286 2.81 0.76 -20.55
N LEU A 287 1.83 1.63 -20.24
CA LEU A 287 1.56 2.08 -18.87
C LEU A 287 1.11 0.91 -17.99
N ARG A 288 0.17 0.10 -18.47
CA ARG A 288 -0.36 -1.06 -17.74
C ARG A 288 0.72 -2.10 -17.49
N ASP A 289 1.58 -2.38 -18.47
CA ASP A 289 2.69 -3.32 -18.33
C ASP A 289 3.75 -2.81 -17.37
N PHE A 290 4.04 -1.51 -17.38
CA PHE A 290 4.88 -0.89 -16.34
C PHE A 290 4.24 -1.04 -14.95
N ALA A 291 2.94 -0.77 -14.81
CA ALA A 291 2.25 -0.89 -13.52
C ALA A 291 2.28 -2.32 -12.98
N LYS A 292 2.12 -3.34 -13.85
CA LYS A 292 2.30 -4.75 -13.48
C LYS A 292 3.74 -5.05 -13.09
N ALA A 293 4.71 -4.62 -13.89
CA ALA A 293 6.12 -4.92 -13.65
C ALA A 293 6.63 -4.29 -12.35
N SER A 294 6.20 -3.06 -12.06
CA SER A 294 6.47 -2.35 -10.80
C SER A 294 5.57 -2.75 -9.64
N GLN A 295 4.68 -3.74 -9.83
CA GLN A 295 3.68 -4.19 -8.85
C GLN A 295 2.85 -3.03 -8.23
N ASN A 296 2.67 -1.94 -8.98
CA ASN A 296 2.00 -0.72 -8.51
C ASN A 296 0.47 -0.87 -8.56
N ARG A 297 -0.11 -1.36 -7.47
CA ARG A 297 -1.56 -1.60 -7.34
C ARG A 297 -2.41 -0.34 -7.56
N GLN A 298 -1.96 0.82 -7.09
CA GLN A 298 -2.73 2.06 -7.26
C GLN A 298 -2.81 2.46 -8.75
N LEU A 299 -1.69 2.34 -9.47
CA LEU A 299 -1.65 2.61 -10.90
C LEU A 299 -2.46 1.58 -11.69
N LEU A 300 -2.41 0.30 -11.30
CA LEU A 300 -3.26 -0.75 -11.87
C LEU A 300 -4.75 -0.48 -11.67
N ASN A 301 -5.16 -0.10 -10.46
CA ASN A 301 -6.54 0.28 -10.16
C ASN A 301 -7.00 1.48 -10.99
N THR A 302 -6.10 2.45 -11.23
CA THR A 302 -6.38 3.61 -12.10
C THR A 302 -6.59 3.17 -13.54
N CYS A 303 -5.73 2.29 -14.07
CA CYS A 303 -5.91 1.72 -15.40
C CYS A 303 -7.22 0.93 -15.52
N GLU A 304 -7.56 0.13 -14.50
CA GLU A 304 -8.79 -0.66 -14.48
C GLU A 304 -10.04 0.22 -14.40
N LEU A 305 -10.03 1.29 -13.58
CA LEU A 305 -11.11 2.28 -13.51
C LEU A 305 -11.38 2.88 -14.89
N VAL A 306 -10.35 3.42 -15.54
CA VAL A 306 -10.46 4.03 -16.87
C VAL A 306 -10.94 3.02 -17.91
N GLN A 307 -10.38 1.81 -17.92
CA GLN A 307 -10.74 0.78 -18.90
C GLN A 307 -12.19 0.29 -18.72
N THR A 308 -12.68 0.25 -17.48
CA THR A 308 -14.03 -0.22 -17.13
C THR A 308 -15.09 0.81 -17.51
N TYR A 309 -14.88 2.08 -17.15
CA TYR A 309 -15.92 3.11 -17.27
C TYR A 309 -15.77 4.02 -18.49
N ARG A 310 -14.55 4.21 -19.00
CA ARG A 310 -14.28 5.03 -20.20
C ARG A 310 -14.97 6.40 -20.12
N GLU A 311 -15.85 6.73 -21.05
CA GLU A 311 -16.60 7.99 -21.09
C GLU A 311 -17.65 8.11 -19.98
N ASP A 312 -18.22 6.98 -19.52
CA ASP A 312 -19.21 6.95 -18.44
C ASP A 312 -18.62 7.46 -17.11
N LEU A 313 -17.29 7.49 -16.99
CA LEU A 313 -16.58 8.08 -15.85
C LEU A 313 -17.01 9.53 -15.61
N PHE A 314 -17.20 10.32 -16.68
CA PHE A 314 -17.60 11.72 -16.58
C PHE A 314 -19.06 11.88 -16.18
N ASP A 315 -19.95 11.08 -16.79
CA ASP A 315 -21.39 11.06 -16.47
C ASP A 315 -21.62 10.63 -15.01
N ILE A 316 -20.96 9.56 -14.57
CA ILE A 316 -21.00 9.11 -13.18
C ILE A 316 -20.51 10.21 -12.23
N ASN A 317 -19.37 10.83 -12.52
CA ASN A 317 -18.84 11.91 -11.68
C ASN A 317 -19.82 13.11 -11.61
N GLN A 318 -20.48 13.46 -12.72
CA GLN A 318 -21.47 14.54 -12.73
C GLN A 318 -22.69 14.18 -11.86
N LYS A 319 -23.23 12.96 -12.03
CA LYS A 319 -24.36 12.46 -11.24
C LYS A 319 -24.04 12.41 -9.74
N ILE A 320 -22.82 12.01 -9.37
CA ILE A 320 -22.39 12.05 -7.96
C ILE A 320 -22.42 13.49 -7.44
N LYS A 321 -21.79 14.44 -8.16
CA LYS A 321 -21.69 15.84 -7.73
C LYS A 321 -23.05 16.51 -7.54
N GLN A 322 -24.04 16.18 -8.37
CA GLN A 322 -25.40 16.71 -8.26
C GLN A 322 -26.14 16.22 -7.00
N ARG A 323 -25.68 15.14 -6.38
CA ARG A 323 -26.32 14.49 -5.22
C ARG A 323 -25.51 14.62 -3.93
N LEU A 324 -24.42 15.38 -3.93
CA LEU A 324 -23.61 15.62 -2.74
C LEU A 324 -24.36 16.54 -1.76
N VAL A 325 -24.49 16.09 -0.52
CA VAL A 325 -25.15 16.83 0.57
C VAL A 325 -24.33 16.76 1.86
N SER A 326 -24.81 17.35 2.95
CA SER A 326 -24.16 17.24 4.26
C SER A 326 -24.35 15.86 4.88
N LYS A 327 -23.48 15.48 5.82
CA LYS A 327 -23.51 14.16 6.45
C LYS A 327 -24.86 13.83 7.09
N GLU A 328 -25.54 14.81 7.67
CA GLU A 328 -26.81 14.64 8.38
C GLU A 328 -27.99 14.37 7.45
N THR A 329 -27.87 14.75 6.17
CA THR A 329 -28.95 14.68 5.18
C THR A 329 -28.70 13.66 4.07
N ALA A 330 -27.57 12.95 4.14
CA ALA A 330 -27.19 11.94 3.17
C ALA A 330 -27.89 10.60 3.44
N ASP A 331 -28.34 9.96 2.37
CA ASP A 331 -28.87 8.60 2.43
C ASP A 331 -27.73 7.57 2.47
N VAL A 332 -26.61 7.88 1.78
CA VAL A 332 -25.43 7.01 1.71
C VAL A 332 -24.16 7.79 2.04
N ILE A 333 -23.41 7.31 3.01
CA ILE A 333 -22.06 7.76 3.40
C ILE A 333 -21.04 6.80 2.81
N PHE A 334 -20.09 7.33 2.04
CA PHE A 334 -18.96 6.58 1.51
C PHE A 334 -17.71 6.83 2.35
N THR A 335 -16.97 5.75 2.64
CA THR A 335 -15.67 5.79 3.32
C THR A 335 -14.62 4.89 2.66
#